data_AF-A0A7S2I588-F1
#
_entry.id   AF-A0A7S2I588-F1
#
_cell.length_a   1.000
_cell.length_b   1.000
_cell.length_c   1.000
_cell.angle_alpha   90.00
_cell.angle_beta   90.00
_cell.angle_gamma   90.00
#
_symmetry.space_group_name_H-M   'P 1'
#
loop_
_entity.id
_entity.type
_entity.pdbx_description
1 polymer ?
#
loop_
_entity_poly.entity_id
_entity_poly.type
_entity_poly.pdbx_seq_one_letter_code
_entity_poly.pdbx_strand_id
1 'polypeptide(L)'
;EGHEHGEGHEHGEGHEHEVSEVDVSVACMLLGGVALVMGLFVLVNWDDDDVRRYAWGVISNTLSIFIAVLFFGGNTEMIEIWFEGFGPWAFVGMYGCMMLFYIVILVVIIGFAAGVWGEPVDANGQKADLFEEKWTISDPMLVDHEMEVPAHCVRAVQHKQNATKSVFIDKYGIEVPVQKKRFEYEKRKRRMRCWCTLFGH
;
A
#
# COMPACT_ATOMS: atom_id res chain seq x y z
N GLU A 1 -32.42 -20.48 -80.44
CA GLU A 1 -31.83 -21.58 -79.66
C GLU A 1 -30.41 -21.18 -79.29
N GLY A 2 -30.04 -21.24 -78.01
CA GLY A 2 -28.67 -20.94 -77.58
C GLY A 2 -28.53 -20.41 -76.15
N HIS A 3 -28.35 -21.35 -75.22
CA HIS A 3 -27.51 -21.30 -74.02
C HIS A 3 -27.94 -20.59 -72.73
N GLU A 4 -28.11 -21.46 -71.72
CA GLU A 4 -28.01 -21.27 -70.27
C GLU A 4 -26.78 -20.45 -69.87
N HIS A 5 -26.93 -19.59 -68.86
CA HIS A 5 -25.83 -19.17 -68.01
C HIS A 5 -26.35 -19.01 -66.58
N GLY A 6 -25.83 -19.85 -65.69
CA GLY A 6 -26.10 -19.79 -64.25
C GLY A 6 -25.52 -18.52 -63.65
N GLU A 7 -26.37 -17.80 -62.91
CA GLU A 7 -25.98 -16.87 -61.87
C GLU A 7 -25.61 -17.73 -60.66
N GLY A 8 -24.36 -17.81 -60.23
CA GLY A 8 -23.53 -16.67 -59.84
C GLY A 8 -23.54 -16.66 -58.32
N HIS A 9 -22.73 -17.55 -57.73
CA HIS A 9 -22.49 -17.65 -56.29
C HIS A 9 -22.28 -16.27 -55.66
N GLU A 10 -23.06 -15.96 -54.63
CA GLU A 10 -22.79 -14.88 -53.68
C GLU A 10 -21.43 -15.13 -53.02
N HIS A 11 -20.38 -14.51 -53.57
CA HIS A 11 -19.15 -14.29 -52.85
C HIS A 11 -19.39 -13.12 -51.90
N GLY A 12 -19.59 -13.45 -50.62
CA GLY A 12 -19.48 -12.48 -49.54
C GLY A 12 -18.11 -11.82 -49.61
N GLU A 13 -18.09 -10.54 -49.94
CA GLU A 13 -16.93 -9.68 -49.79
C GLU A 13 -16.58 -9.62 -48.30
N GLY A 14 -15.61 -10.45 -47.91
CA GLY A 14 -14.89 -10.25 -46.67
C GLY A 14 -14.16 -8.92 -46.77
N HIS A 15 -14.67 -7.89 -46.11
CA HIS A 15 -13.92 -6.68 -45.84
C HIS A 15 -12.62 -7.08 -45.14
N GLU A 16 -11.52 -7.07 -45.89
CA GLU A 16 -10.16 -7.16 -45.37
C GLU A 16 -9.94 -5.89 -44.54
N HIS A 17 -10.20 -5.98 -43.23
CA HIS A 17 -9.76 -4.97 -42.28
C HIS A 17 -8.23 -5.03 -42.27
N GLU A 18 -7.58 -4.10 -42.99
CA GLU A 18 -6.15 -3.84 -42.83
C GLU A 18 -5.91 -3.50 -41.35
N VAL A 19 -5.27 -4.44 -40.65
CA VAL A 19 -4.95 -4.29 -39.24
C VAL A 19 -3.98 -3.12 -39.11
N SER A 20 -4.45 -2.02 -38.52
CA SER A 20 -3.62 -0.84 -38.31
C SER A 20 -2.58 -1.12 -37.22
N GLU A 21 -1.42 -0.47 -37.28
CA GLU A 21 -0.42 -0.51 -36.19
C GLU A 21 -1.02 -0.05 -34.85
N VAL A 22 -2.03 0.82 -34.89
CA VAL A 22 -2.80 1.26 -33.73
C VAL A 22 -3.59 0.08 -33.14
N ASP A 23 -4.20 -0.77 -33.98
CA ASP A 23 -4.98 -1.92 -33.52
C ASP A 23 -4.11 -2.96 -32.81
N VAL A 24 -2.90 -3.20 -33.34
CA VAL A 24 -1.92 -4.09 -32.70
C VAL A 24 -1.46 -3.52 -31.36
N SER A 25 -1.23 -2.20 -31.30
CA SER A 25 -0.82 -1.50 -30.08
C SER A 25 -1.90 -1.57 -28.99
N VAL A 26 -3.16 -1.31 -29.38
CA VAL A 26 -4.32 -1.40 -28.49
C VAL A 26 -4.52 -2.84 -28.01
N ALA A 27 -4.44 -3.82 -28.91
CA ALA A 27 -4.55 -5.23 -28.55
C ALA A 27 -3.47 -5.66 -27.55
N CYS A 28 -2.21 -5.21 -27.76
CA CYS A 28 -1.11 -5.49 -26.86
C CYS A 28 -1.31 -4.85 -25.48
N MET A 29 -1.77 -3.59 -25.41
CA MET A 29 -2.09 -2.92 -24.15
C MET A 29 -3.21 -3.62 -23.38
N LEU A 30 -4.28 -4.05 -24.08
CA LEU A 30 -5.39 -4.78 -23.47
C LEU A 30 -4.93 -6.14 -22.92
N LEU A 31 -4.16 -6.90 -23.71
CA LEU A 31 -3.63 -8.20 -23.30
C LEU A 31 -2.68 -8.04 -22.10
N GLY A 32 -1.80 -7.03 -22.14
CA GLY A 32 -0.93 -6.69 -21.02
C GLY A 32 -1.70 -6.31 -19.75
N GLY A 33 -2.78 -5.52 -19.89
CA GLY A 33 -3.65 -5.16 -18.77
C GLY A 33 -4.34 -6.37 -18.14
N VAL A 34 -4.92 -7.26 -18.96
CA VAL A 34 -5.55 -8.50 -18.49
C VAL A 34 -4.52 -9.41 -17.82
N ALA A 35 -3.36 -9.61 -18.44
CA ALA A 35 -2.29 -10.43 -17.87
C ALA A 35 -1.80 -9.87 -16.51
N LEU A 36 -1.69 -8.55 -16.38
CA LEU A 36 -1.32 -7.88 -15.13
C LEU A 36 -2.40 -8.10 -14.06
N VAL A 37 -3.68 -7.90 -14.39
CA VAL A 37 -4.79 -8.12 -13.44
C VAL A 37 -4.85 -9.58 -13.00
N MET A 38 -4.73 -10.53 -13.91
CA MET A 38 -4.66 -11.96 -13.58
C MET A 38 -3.43 -12.29 -12.73
N GLY A 39 -2.28 -11.69 -13.02
CA GLY A 39 -1.07 -11.81 -12.21
C GLY A 39 -1.26 -11.29 -10.78
N LEU A 40 -1.94 -10.15 -10.61
CA LEU A 40 -2.29 -9.62 -9.28
C LEU A 40 -3.22 -10.57 -8.52
N PHE A 41 -4.21 -11.18 -9.19
CA PHE A 41 -5.10 -12.16 -8.54
C PHE A 41 -4.34 -13.38 -8.02
N VAL A 42 -3.39 -13.92 -8.81
CA VAL A 42 -2.54 -15.03 -8.39
C VAL A 42 -1.64 -14.61 -7.22
N LEU A 43 -1.05 -13.42 -7.29
CA LEU A 43 -0.16 -12.91 -6.25
C LEU A 43 -0.88 -12.67 -4.92
N VAL A 44 -2.11 -12.15 -4.97
CA VAL A 44 -2.95 -11.91 -3.79
C VAL A 44 -3.49 -13.21 -3.19
N ASN A 45 -3.67 -14.26 -4.00
CA ASN A 45 -4.16 -15.57 -3.55
C ASN A 45 -3.03 -16.60 -3.38
N TRP A 46 -1.81 -16.16 -3.10
CA TRP A 46 -0.69 -17.06 -2.87
C TRP A 46 -0.83 -17.77 -1.50
N ASP A 47 -0.39 -19.03 -1.43
CA ASP A 47 -0.50 -19.88 -0.22
C ASP A 47 0.36 -19.35 0.95
N ASP A 48 1.46 -18.65 0.64
CA ASP A 48 2.32 -18.01 1.64
C ASP A 48 1.73 -16.66 2.08
N ASP A 49 1.40 -16.58 3.37
CA ASP A 49 0.81 -15.41 4.01
C ASP A 49 1.72 -14.17 3.95
N ASP A 50 3.04 -14.35 3.96
CA ASP A 50 4.00 -13.23 3.87
C ASP A 50 3.93 -12.60 2.48
N VAL A 51 3.97 -13.41 1.43
CA VAL A 51 3.86 -12.97 0.04
C VAL A 51 2.55 -12.19 -0.16
N ARG A 52 1.44 -12.71 0.38
CA ARG A 52 0.14 -12.04 0.33
C ARG A 52 0.17 -10.68 1.03
N ARG A 53 0.75 -10.59 2.22
CA ARG A 53 0.84 -9.32 2.98
C ARG A 53 1.68 -8.28 2.25
N TYR A 54 2.84 -8.66 1.70
CA TYR A 54 3.67 -7.76 0.91
C TYR A 54 2.95 -7.34 -0.38
N ALA A 55 2.25 -8.26 -1.06
CA ALA A 55 1.47 -7.95 -2.24
C ALA A 55 0.39 -6.90 -1.95
N TRP A 56 -0.42 -7.09 -0.89
CA TRP A 56 -1.41 -6.10 -0.47
C TRP A 56 -0.79 -4.74 -0.13
N GLY A 57 0.37 -4.73 0.52
CA GLY A 57 1.11 -3.50 0.82
C GLY A 57 1.56 -2.76 -0.44
N VAL A 58 2.15 -3.47 -1.40
CA VAL A 58 2.60 -2.90 -2.68
C VAL A 58 1.43 -2.38 -3.51
N ILE A 59 0.33 -3.16 -3.61
CA ILE A 59 -0.88 -2.76 -4.34
C ILE A 59 -1.47 -1.49 -3.72
N SER A 60 -1.63 -1.46 -2.39
CA SER A 60 -2.18 -0.30 -1.68
C SER A 60 -1.32 0.95 -1.90
N ASN A 61 0.01 0.83 -1.80
CA ASN A 61 0.93 1.94 -2.02
C ASN A 61 0.87 2.45 -3.46
N THR A 62 0.81 1.53 -4.43
CA THR A 62 0.75 1.87 -5.86
C THR A 62 -0.55 2.59 -6.20
N LEU A 63 -1.69 2.06 -5.73
CA LEU A 63 -3.00 2.71 -5.87
C LEU A 63 -3.02 4.08 -5.22
N SER A 64 -2.41 4.24 -4.05
CA SER A 64 -2.35 5.53 -3.36
C SER A 64 -1.64 6.61 -4.19
N ILE A 65 -0.52 6.27 -4.84
CA ILE A 65 0.20 7.22 -5.70
C ILE A 65 -0.65 7.59 -6.92
N PHE A 66 -1.26 6.61 -7.59
CA PHE A 66 -2.13 6.88 -8.75
C PHE A 66 -3.33 7.75 -8.37
N ILE A 67 -4.01 7.42 -7.27
CA ILE A 67 -5.14 8.20 -6.78
C ILE A 67 -4.68 9.63 -6.44
N ALA A 68 -3.51 9.81 -5.82
CA ALA A 68 -3.00 11.14 -5.49
C ALA A 68 -2.74 12.00 -6.75
N VAL A 69 -2.15 11.41 -7.80
CA VAL A 69 -1.90 12.12 -9.07
C VAL A 69 -3.21 12.46 -9.78
N LEU A 70 -4.14 11.51 -9.90
CA LEU A 70 -5.45 11.75 -10.51
C LEU A 70 -6.26 12.77 -9.71
N PHE A 71 -6.16 12.74 -8.39
CA PHE A 71 -6.80 13.73 -7.53
C PHE A 71 -6.22 15.12 -7.78
N PHE A 72 -4.89 15.27 -7.84
CA PHE A 72 -4.26 16.56 -8.13
C PHE A 72 -4.67 17.12 -9.51
N GLY A 73 -4.66 16.27 -10.54
CA GLY A 73 -5.11 16.65 -11.89
C GLY A 73 -6.57 17.08 -11.90
N GLY A 74 -7.46 16.24 -11.35
CA GLY A 74 -8.89 16.54 -11.30
C GLY A 74 -9.25 17.79 -10.47
N ASN A 75 -8.52 18.07 -9.39
CA ASN A 75 -8.72 19.31 -8.63
C ASN A 75 -8.28 20.54 -9.43
N THR A 76 -7.19 20.43 -10.19
CA THR A 76 -6.68 21.52 -11.05
C THR A 76 -7.72 21.88 -12.11
N GLU A 77 -8.21 20.88 -12.86
CA GLU A 77 -9.24 21.07 -13.89
C GLU A 77 -10.56 21.58 -13.31
N MET A 78 -11.00 21.03 -12.16
CA MET A 78 -12.21 21.50 -11.49
C MET A 78 -12.10 23.00 -11.21
N ILE A 79 -10.99 23.43 -10.60
CA ILE A 79 -10.75 24.81 -10.23
C ILE A 79 -10.74 25.75 -11.45
N GLU A 80 -10.16 25.33 -12.57
CA GLU A 80 -10.15 26.10 -13.81
C GLU A 80 -11.57 26.41 -14.31
N ILE A 81 -12.46 25.40 -14.28
CA ILE A 81 -13.87 25.56 -14.69
C ILE A 81 -14.61 26.52 -13.76
N TRP A 82 -14.40 26.43 -12.44
CA TRP A 82 -15.05 27.32 -11.47
C TRP A 82 -14.61 28.78 -11.62
N PHE A 83 -13.43 29.04 -12.19
CA PHE A 83 -12.83 30.38 -12.29
C PHE A 83 -12.66 30.89 -13.72
N GLU A 84 -13.33 30.28 -14.71
CA GLU A 84 -13.21 30.56 -16.15
C GLU A 84 -13.53 32.01 -16.59
N GLY A 85 -13.88 32.91 -15.68
CA GLY A 85 -14.17 34.33 -15.94
C GLY A 85 -13.23 35.34 -15.27
N PHE A 86 -12.22 34.90 -14.52
CA PHE A 86 -11.36 35.80 -13.74
C PHE A 86 -10.07 36.21 -14.46
N GLY A 87 -9.47 37.32 -14.02
CA GLY A 87 -8.21 37.82 -14.60
C GLY A 87 -7.01 36.91 -14.30
N PRO A 88 -5.90 37.01 -15.08
CA PRO A 88 -4.73 36.14 -14.95
C PRO A 88 -4.11 36.10 -13.54
N TRP A 89 -4.15 37.23 -12.84
CA TRP A 89 -3.62 37.35 -11.47
C TRP A 89 -4.42 36.55 -10.45
N ALA A 90 -5.72 36.34 -10.68
CA ALA A 90 -6.55 35.53 -9.80
C ALA A 90 -6.17 34.05 -9.89
N PHE A 91 -5.87 33.54 -11.10
CA PHE A 91 -5.38 32.18 -11.30
C PHE A 91 -4.06 31.94 -10.56
N VAL A 92 -3.08 32.84 -10.73
CA VAL A 92 -1.78 32.72 -10.04
C VAL A 92 -1.94 32.72 -8.52
N GLY A 93 -2.77 33.64 -7.98
CA GLY A 93 -3.03 33.70 -6.55
C GLY A 93 -3.70 32.43 -6.01
N MET A 94 -4.66 31.89 -6.76
CA MET A 94 -5.39 30.68 -6.39
C MET A 94 -4.52 29.42 -6.39
N TYR A 95 -3.71 29.20 -7.43
CA TYR A 95 -2.74 28.09 -7.44
C TYR A 95 -1.73 28.24 -6.29
N GLY A 96 -1.28 29.47 -6.00
CA GLY A 96 -0.45 29.75 -4.83
C GLY A 96 -1.11 29.33 -3.51
N CYS A 97 -2.38 29.69 -3.31
CA CYS A 97 -3.16 29.30 -2.14
C CYS A 97 -3.36 27.77 -2.06
N MET A 98 -3.66 27.11 -3.17
CA MET A 98 -3.82 25.65 -3.27
C MET A 98 -2.50 24.92 -2.93
N MET A 99 -1.37 25.42 -3.43
CA MET A 99 -0.05 24.89 -3.08
C MET A 99 0.22 25.04 -1.57
N LEU A 100 -0.06 26.20 -0.99
CA LEU A 100 0.09 26.41 0.46
C LEU A 100 -0.82 25.48 1.27
N PHE A 101 -2.05 25.28 0.82
CA PHE A 101 -2.99 24.34 1.43
C PHE A 101 -2.45 22.90 1.43
N TYR A 102 -1.93 22.42 0.30
CA TYR A 102 -1.30 21.10 0.24
C TYR A 102 -0.05 21.00 1.13
N ILE A 103 0.77 22.04 1.22
CA ILE A 103 1.94 22.06 2.11
C ILE A 103 1.49 21.98 3.58
N VAL A 104 0.47 22.72 3.98
CA VAL A 104 -0.06 22.66 5.36
C VAL A 104 -0.60 21.28 5.66
N ILE A 105 -1.40 20.70 4.77
CA ILE A 105 -1.91 19.32 4.93
C ILE A 105 -0.76 18.34 5.04
N LEU A 106 0.24 18.44 4.17
CA LEU A 106 1.40 17.56 4.16
C LEU A 106 2.15 17.63 5.52
N VAL A 107 2.40 18.83 6.03
CA VAL A 107 3.08 19.04 7.33
C VAL A 107 2.23 18.49 8.48
N VAL A 108 0.91 18.68 8.44
CA VAL A 108 -0.01 18.15 9.45
C VAL A 108 0.03 16.62 9.44
N ILE A 109 -0.10 15.98 8.28
CA ILE A 109 -0.05 14.52 8.14
C ILE A 109 1.29 13.96 8.63
N ILE A 110 2.40 14.60 8.27
CA ILE A 110 3.74 14.20 8.75
C ILE A 110 3.83 14.35 10.27
N GLY A 111 3.30 15.43 10.84
CA GLY A 111 3.24 15.63 12.29
C GLY A 111 2.46 14.51 12.99
N PHE A 112 1.33 14.10 12.43
CA PHE A 112 0.57 12.95 12.92
C PHE A 112 1.33 11.63 12.75
N ALA A 113 1.91 11.36 11.58
CA ALA A 113 2.63 10.12 11.29
C ALA A 113 3.94 9.97 12.09
N ALA A 114 4.62 11.09 12.37
CA ALA A 114 5.77 11.15 13.24
C ALA A 114 5.40 10.96 14.73
N GLY A 115 4.10 11.03 15.07
CA GLY A 115 3.61 10.89 16.43
C GLY A 115 3.85 12.14 17.29
N VAL A 116 4.01 13.31 16.67
CA VAL A 116 4.21 14.59 17.38
C VAL A 116 2.91 15.03 18.06
N TRP A 117 1.75 14.73 17.46
CA TRP A 117 0.44 15.25 17.91
C TRP A 117 -0.38 14.27 18.76
N GLY A 118 0.19 13.17 19.24
CA GLY A 118 -0.55 12.29 20.15
C GLY A 118 0.14 10.96 20.35
N GLU A 119 0.28 10.58 21.61
CA GLU A 119 0.64 9.21 21.95
C GLU A 119 -0.56 8.30 21.62
N PRO A 120 -0.39 7.22 20.85
CA PRO A 120 -1.45 6.26 20.66
C PRO A 120 -1.81 5.71 22.03
N VAL A 121 -3.04 6.00 22.45
CA VAL A 121 -3.65 5.48 23.66
C VAL A 121 -4.01 4.02 23.37
N ASP A 122 -3.66 3.11 24.27
CA ASP A 122 -4.00 1.70 24.10
C ASP A 122 -5.53 1.47 24.11
N ALA A 123 -5.98 0.24 23.82
CA ALA A 123 -7.40 -0.12 23.85
C ALA A 123 -8.07 0.12 25.23
N ASN A 124 -7.27 0.35 26.29
CA ASN A 124 -7.71 0.55 27.67
C ASN A 124 -7.65 2.02 28.10
N GLY A 125 -7.32 2.96 27.21
CA GLY A 125 -7.25 4.37 27.57
C GLY A 125 -5.94 4.80 28.26
N GLN A 126 -4.94 3.92 28.37
CA GLN A 126 -3.66 4.19 29.00
C GLN A 126 -2.60 4.62 27.98
N LYS A 127 -1.73 5.54 28.42
CA LYS A 127 -0.55 5.93 27.63
C LYS A 127 0.43 4.77 27.66
N ALA A 128 0.90 4.35 26.48
CA ALA A 128 1.91 3.32 26.37
C ALA A 128 3.18 3.71 27.13
N ASP A 129 3.52 2.98 28.19
CA ASP A 129 4.74 3.19 28.96
C ASP A 129 5.95 2.77 28.11
N LEU A 130 6.80 3.74 27.75
CA LEU A 130 7.98 3.50 26.90
C LEU A 130 9.03 2.63 27.59
N PHE A 131 8.98 2.50 28.92
CA PHE A 131 9.90 1.70 29.70
C PHE A 131 9.38 0.28 29.94
N GLU A 132 8.12 -0.01 29.59
CA GLU A 132 7.56 -1.34 29.73
C GLU A 132 8.26 -2.34 28.79
N GLU A 133 8.79 -3.40 29.39
CA GLU A 133 9.41 -4.49 28.65
C GLU A 133 8.41 -5.61 28.42
N LYS A 134 8.03 -5.81 27.16
CA LYS A 134 7.08 -6.83 26.76
C LYS A 134 7.80 -7.99 26.06
N TRP A 135 7.26 -9.19 26.24
CA TRP A 135 7.70 -10.37 25.51
C TRP A 135 7.07 -10.33 24.13
N THR A 136 7.90 -10.45 23.11
CA THR A 136 7.45 -10.43 21.72
C THR A 136 8.09 -11.57 20.94
N ILE A 137 7.38 -12.09 19.94
CA ILE A 137 7.92 -13.09 19.04
C ILE A 137 9.08 -12.48 18.25
N SER A 138 10.24 -13.13 18.32
CA SER A 138 11.48 -12.65 17.71
C SER A 138 11.77 -13.22 16.33
N ASP A 139 10.98 -14.19 15.87
CA ASP A 139 11.15 -14.82 14.58
C ASP A 139 10.60 -13.93 13.45
N PRO A 140 11.43 -13.39 12.55
CA PRO A 140 10.98 -12.53 11.46
C PRO A 140 10.24 -13.28 10.35
N MET A 141 10.30 -14.61 10.31
CA MET A 141 9.63 -15.44 9.30
C MET A 141 8.23 -15.91 9.74
N LEU A 142 7.80 -15.56 10.96
CA LEU A 142 6.47 -15.89 11.46
C LEU A 142 5.52 -14.72 11.21
N VAL A 143 4.29 -15.01 10.79
CA VAL A 143 3.20 -14.00 10.65
C VAL A 143 3.01 -13.18 11.93
N ASP A 144 3.18 -13.83 13.09
CA ASP A 144 3.02 -13.21 14.40
C ASP A 144 4.30 -12.49 14.90
N HIS A 145 5.23 -12.17 14.00
CA HIS A 145 6.44 -11.41 14.33
C HIS A 145 6.09 -10.10 15.07
N GLU A 146 6.79 -9.83 16.17
CA GLU A 146 6.55 -8.70 17.07
C GLU A 146 5.18 -8.68 17.78
N MET A 147 4.38 -9.75 17.70
CA MET A 147 3.17 -9.88 18.51
C MET A 147 3.51 -10.07 20.00
N GLU A 148 2.73 -9.45 20.87
CA GLU A 148 2.89 -9.54 22.32
C GLU A 148 2.49 -10.93 22.82
N VAL A 149 3.39 -11.59 23.55
CA VAL A 149 3.15 -12.90 24.17
C VAL A 149 2.90 -12.70 25.67
N PRO A 150 1.79 -13.24 26.22
CA PRO A 150 1.54 -13.18 27.65
C PRO A 150 2.71 -13.79 28.44
N ALA A 151 3.19 -13.07 29.46
CA ALA A 151 4.39 -13.47 30.21
C ALA A 151 4.29 -14.87 30.86
N HIS A 152 3.08 -15.31 31.22
CA HIS A 152 2.84 -16.63 31.82
C HIS A 152 3.09 -17.80 30.85
N CYS A 153 3.09 -17.54 29.55
CA CYS A 153 3.33 -18.56 28.54
C CYS A 153 4.84 -18.74 28.21
N VAL A 154 5.70 -17.86 28.70
CA VAL A 154 7.12 -17.86 28.37
C VAL A 154 7.89 -18.81 29.30
N ARG A 155 8.66 -19.73 28.73
CA ARG A 155 9.42 -20.76 29.47
C ARG A 155 10.34 -20.15 30.54
N ALA A 156 11.09 -19.09 30.21
CA ALA A 156 11.98 -18.42 31.18
C ALA A 156 11.22 -17.85 32.39
N VAL A 157 10.03 -17.28 32.15
CA VAL A 157 9.19 -16.73 33.23
C VAL A 157 8.65 -17.85 34.12
N GLN A 158 8.21 -18.96 33.52
CA GLN A 158 7.74 -20.15 34.24
C GLN A 158 8.84 -20.75 35.13
N HIS A 159 10.09 -20.78 34.64
CA HIS A 159 11.24 -21.25 35.41
C HIS A 159 11.86 -20.18 36.33
N LYS A 160 11.23 -19.01 36.51
CA LYS A 160 11.73 -17.88 37.30
C LYS A 160 13.16 -17.44 36.92
N GLN A 161 13.53 -17.63 35.65
CA GLN A 161 14.82 -17.22 35.11
C GLN A 161 14.74 -15.78 34.60
N ASN A 162 15.72 -14.96 34.97
CA ASN A 162 15.83 -13.60 34.46
C ASN A 162 16.57 -13.60 33.11
N ALA A 163 15.92 -14.12 32.07
CA ALA A 163 16.46 -14.20 30.71
C ALA A 163 15.83 -13.12 29.80
N THR A 164 16.62 -12.58 28.87
CA THR A 164 16.15 -11.63 27.85
C THR A 164 15.63 -12.30 26.59
N LYS A 165 16.00 -13.57 26.37
CA LYS A 165 15.54 -14.42 25.27
C LYS A 165 14.97 -15.71 25.86
N SER A 166 13.90 -16.21 25.27
CA SER A 166 13.28 -17.46 25.69
C SER A 166 12.51 -18.08 24.53
N VAL A 167 11.73 -19.11 24.86
CA VAL A 167 10.87 -19.83 23.93
C VAL A 167 9.47 -19.84 24.52
N PHE A 168 8.48 -19.64 23.66
CA PHE A 168 7.06 -19.85 23.94
C PHE A 168 6.59 -21.06 23.13
N ILE A 169 5.71 -21.87 23.72
CA ILE A 169 5.08 -22.99 23.01
C ILE A 169 3.74 -22.51 22.49
N ASP A 170 3.60 -22.43 21.17
CA ASP A 170 2.36 -22.00 20.53
C ASP A 170 1.23 -23.05 20.71
N LYS A 171 -0.02 -22.68 20.37
CA LYS A 171 -1.21 -23.56 20.39
C LYS A 171 -1.02 -24.89 19.64
N TYR A 172 -0.09 -24.94 18.68
CA TYR A 172 0.24 -26.13 17.91
C TYR A 172 1.40 -26.96 18.49
N GLY A 173 1.91 -26.61 19.67
CA GLY A 173 3.03 -27.30 20.31
C GLY A 173 4.41 -26.95 19.72
N ILE A 174 4.49 -25.91 18.88
CA ILE A 174 5.72 -25.49 18.21
C ILE A 174 6.47 -24.50 19.12
N GLU A 175 7.79 -24.70 19.23
CA GLU A 175 8.68 -23.80 19.95
C GLU A 175 8.99 -22.55 19.12
N VAL A 176 8.47 -21.40 19.56
CA VAL A 176 8.69 -20.11 18.91
C VAL A 176 9.66 -19.27 19.76
N PRO A 177 10.73 -18.73 19.17
CA PRO A 177 11.68 -17.91 19.90
C PRO A 177 11.05 -16.54 20.23
N VAL A 178 11.13 -16.17 21.50
CA VAL A 178 10.63 -14.90 22.02
C VAL A 178 11.75 -14.08 22.64
N GLN A 179 11.63 -12.76 22.54
CA GLN A 179 12.59 -11.81 23.11
C GLN A 179 11.85 -10.76 23.93
N LYS A 180 12.43 -10.43 25.09
CA LYS A 180 12.03 -9.31 25.91
C LYS A 180 12.67 -8.03 25.37
N LYS A 181 11.87 -7.10 24.88
CA LYS A 181 12.34 -5.80 24.36
C LYS A 181 11.40 -4.67 24.75
N ARG A 182 11.91 -3.44 24.76
CA ARG A 182 11.10 -2.22 24.92
C ARG A 182 10.44 -1.89 23.59
N PHE A 183 9.41 -2.67 23.27
CA PHE A 183 8.82 -2.70 21.93
C PHE A 183 8.38 -1.31 21.44
N GLU A 184 7.64 -0.57 22.26
CA GLU A 184 7.13 0.75 21.91
C GLU A 184 8.25 1.79 21.74
N TYR A 185 9.29 1.74 22.58
CA TYR A 185 10.45 2.61 22.44
C TYR A 185 11.22 2.34 21.14
N GLU A 186 11.49 1.06 20.82
CA GLU A 186 12.21 0.69 19.60
C GLU A 186 11.41 1.02 18.34
N LYS A 187 10.10 0.77 18.35
CA LYS A 187 9.19 1.13 17.26
C LYS A 187 9.20 2.63 17.00
N ARG A 188 9.11 3.45 18.06
CA ARG A 188 9.23 4.92 17.96
C ARG A 188 10.60 5.35 17.42
N LYS A 189 11.68 4.76 17.93
CA LYS A 189 13.04 5.05 17.48
C LYS A 189 13.27 4.73 16.00
N ARG A 190 12.70 3.62 15.50
CA ARG A 190 12.75 3.27 14.07
C ARG A 190 11.97 4.27 13.22
N ARG A 191 10.75 4.64 13.63
CA ARG A 191 9.93 5.67 12.95
C ARG A 191 10.67 7.01 12.88
N MET A 192 11.15 7.51 14.02
CA MET A 192 11.88 8.79 14.08
C MET A 192 13.13 8.76 13.19
N ARG A 193 13.92 7.69 13.24
CA ARG A 193 15.11 7.56 12.37
C ARG A 193 14.75 7.59 10.89
N CYS A 194 13.70 6.89 10.48
CA CYS A 194 13.24 6.90 9.09
C CYS A 194 12.89 8.32 8.64
N TRP A 195 12.09 9.04 9.43
CA TRP A 195 11.72 10.43 9.13
C TRP A 195 12.91 11.39 9.18
N CYS A 196 13.82 11.25 10.15
CA CYS A 196 15.04 12.06 10.22
C CYS A 196 15.93 11.83 8.98
N THR A 197 16.03 10.61 8.47
CA THR A 197 16.76 10.34 7.23
C THR A 197 16.06 10.96 6.02
N LEU A 198 14.72 10.90 5.98
CA LEU A 198 13.93 11.49 4.89
C LEU A 198 14.07 13.03 4.82
N PHE A 199 14.10 13.72 5.96
CA PHE A 199 14.23 15.19 6.02
C PHE A 199 15.68 15.68 6.12
N GLY A 200 16.63 14.78 6.37
CA GLY A 200 18.06 15.10 6.44
C GLY A 200 18.76 15.10 5.09
N HIS A 201 18.11 14.57 4.04
CA HIS A 201 18.52 14.65 2.64
C HIS A 201 17.77 15.76 1.92
#